data_AF-A0A1C6LTC5-F1
#
_entry.id   AF-A0A1C6LTC5-F1
#
_cell.length_a   1.000
_cell.length_b   1.000
_cell.length_c   1.000
_cell.angle_alpha   90.00
_cell.angle_beta   90.00
_cell.angle_gamma   90.00
#
_symmetry.space_group_name_H-M   'P 1'
#
loop_
_entity.id
_entity.type
_entity.pdbx_description
1 polymer ?
#
loop_
_entity_poly.entity_id
_entity_poly.type
_entity_poly.pdbx_seq_one_letter_code
_entity_poly.pdbx_strand_id
1 'polypeptide(L)'
;MLERLLLMLHACCLRVRGARLARGARIHAGSRFSRVRGIEMGEHARLYWGGDVLLGPRGEFRLGHSSHLAPHHYCLVADRRLSFGNHVAVGPRCMFFCHSNGIPADVTTTTFTECHIDGDITVGNNVLIGAGCIVLPGASIGDNVVVGAGSVVKGELESGWVYAGQPARKVKPLC
;
A
#
# COMPACT_ATOMS: atom_id res chain seq x y z
N MET A 1 -9.87 17.99 -21.13
CA MET A 1 -8.59 18.07 -21.87
C MET A 1 -7.44 18.46 -20.93
N LEU A 2 -7.59 19.53 -20.15
CA LEU A 2 -6.57 20.04 -19.20
C LEU A 2 -6.13 19.03 -18.12
N GLU A 3 -7.07 18.33 -17.48
CA GLU A 3 -6.75 17.36 -16.41
C GLU A 3 -5.85 16.21 -16.90
N ARG A 4 -6.10 15.70 -18.11
CA ARG A 4 -5.26 14.66 -18.72
C ARG A 4 -3.83 15.15 -18.95
N LEU A 5 -3.68 16.41 -19.36
CA LEU A 5 -2.36 17.03 -19.56
C LEU A 5 -1.62 17.18 -18.23
N LEU A 6 -2.30 17.64 -17.17
CA LEU A 6 -1.72 17.76 -15.82
C LEU A 6 -1.25 16.40 -15.27
N LEU A 7 -2.08 15.36 -15.43
CA LEU A 7 -1.71 13.99 -15.06
C LEU A 7 -0.47 13.50 -15.82
N MET A 8 -0.39 13.79 -17.12
CA MET A 8 0.77 13.44 -17.95
C MET A 8 2.05 14.16 -17.50
N LEU A 9 1.97 15.48 -17.27
CA LEU A 9 3.12 16.27 -16.82
C LEU A 9 3.62 15.82 -15.45
N HIS A 10 2.70 15.54 -14.52
CA HIS A 10 3.04 15.04 -13.19
C HIS A 10 3.72 13.67 -13.29
N ALA A 11 3.16 12.72 -14.05
CA ALA A 11 3.77 11.42 -14.26
C ALA A 11 5.16 11.51 -14.93
N CYS A 12 5.33 12.43 -15.90
CA CYS A 12 6.62 12.69 -16.54
C CYS A 12 7.66 13.19 -15.53
N CYS A 13 7.31 14.16 -14.70
CA CYS A 13 8.17 14.68 -13.63
C CYS A 13 8.60 13.57 -12.65
N LEU A 14 7.68 12.69 -12.25
CA LEU A 14 8.00 11.58 -11.36
C LEU A 14 8.95 10.56 -12.00
N ARG A 15 8.80 10.26 -13.30
CA ARG A 15 9.74 9.41 -14.04
C ARG A 15 11.15 10.00 -14.07
N VAL A 16 11.28 11.29 -14.38
CA VAL A 16 12.58 12.00 -14.36
C VAL A 16 13.24 11.93 -12.98
N ARG A 17 12.44 11.99 -11.91
CA ARG A 17 12.94 11.88 -10.53
C ARG A 17 13.25 10.43 -10.09
N GLY A 18 12.95 9.43 -10.93
CA GLY A 18 13.36 8.03 -10.75
C GLY A 18 12.24 7.01 -10.47
N ALA A 19 10.96 7.39 -10.61
CA ALA A 19 9.85 6.43 -10.54
C ALA A 19 9.72 5.62 -11.83
N ARG A 20 9.40 4.32 -11.71
CA ARG A 20 9.16 3.42 -12.85
C ARG A 20 7.66 3.30 -13.11
N LEU A 21 7.14 4.06 -14.07
CA LEU A 21 5.70 4.09 -14.37
C LEU A 21 5.45 3.52 -15.77
N ALA A 22 4.77 2.38 -15.86
CA ALA A 22 4.42 1.73 -17.12
C ALA A 22 3.35 2.51 -17.91
N ARG A 23 2.93 1.96 -19.06
CA ARG A 23 1.96 2.60 -19.97
C ARG A 23 0.63 2.82 -19.26
N GLY A 24 0.09 4.03 -19.37
CA GLY A 24 -1.23 4.36 -18.84
C GLY A 24 -1.33 4.40 -17.31
N ALA A 25 -0.23 4.21 -16.57
CA ALA A 25 -0.18 4.44 -15.13
C ALA A 25 -0.51 5.92 -14.82
N ARG A 26 -1.31 6.17 -13.77
CA ARG A 26 -1.77 7.52 -13.39
C ARG A 26 -1.58 7.77 -11.91
N ILE A 27 -0.99 8.92 -11.60
CA ILE A 27 -0.91 9.44 -10.24
C ILE A 27 -1.64 10.78 -10.23
N HIS A 28 -2.73 10.85 -9.49
CA HIS A 28 -3.53 12.06 -9.40
C HIS A 28 -2.81 13.17 -8.64
N ALA A 29 -3.18 14.41 -8.92
CA ALA A 29 -2.63 15.56 -8.22
C ALA A 29 -2.92 15.46 -6.71
N GLY A 30 -1.99 15.96 -5.88
CA GLY A 30 -2.10 15.92 -4.43
C GLY A 30 -1.67 14.60 -3.78
N SER A 31 -1.28 13.57 -4.55
CA SER A 31 -0.51 12.46 -3.99
C SER A 31 0.88 12.93 -3.59
N ARG A 32 1.34 12.59 -2.39
CA ARG A 32 2.66 12.99 -1.87
C ARG A 32 3.58 11.78 -1.73
N PHE A 33 4.86 12.03 -1.97
CA PHE A 33 5.92 11.03 -1.89
C PHE A 33 7.10 11.62 -1.14
N SER A 34 7.58 10.96 -0.08
CA SER A 34 8.82 11.38 0.60
C SER A 34 10.04 11.19 -0.32
N ARG A 35 10.00 10.12 -1.13
CA ARG A 35 10.98 9.78 -2.16
C ARG A 35 10.25 9.09 -3.31
N VAL A 36 10.77 9.26 -4.52
CA VAL A 36 10.17 8.66 -5.72
C VAL A 36 10.97 7.49 -6.30
N ARG A 37 12.28 7.40 -6.01
CA ARG A 37 13.07 6.20 -6.29
C ARG A 37 12.55 5.08 -5.40
N GLY A 38 12.31 3.91 -5.98
CA GLY A 38 11.65 2.78 -5.31
C GLY A 38 10.15 2.66 -5.61
N ILE A 39 9.55 3.62 -6.34
CA ILE A 39 8.17 3.53 -6.80
C ILE A 39 8.13 2.84 -8.17
N GLU A 40 7.35 1.75 -8.25
CA GLU A 40 7.03 1.05 -9.50
C GLU A 40 5.52 0.86 -9.66
N MET A 41 4.99 1.21 -10.83
CA MET A 41 3.58 1.07 -11.17
C MET A 41 3.40 0.38 -12.52
N GLY A 42 2.61 -0.69 -12.53
CA GLY A 42 2.24 -1.46 -13.71
C GLY A 42 1.27 -0.73 -14.64
N GLU A 43 0.95 -1.38 -15.76
CA GLU A 43 0.09 -0.78 -16.78
C GLU A 43 -1.28 -0.42 -16.22
N HIS A 44 -1.77 0.77 -16.56
CA HIS A 44 -3.08 1.27 -16.13
C HIS A 44 -3.29 1.36 -14.60
N ALA A 45 -2.23 1.20 -13.79
CA ALA A 45 -2.29 1.35 -12.35
C ALA A 45 -2.62 2.80 -11.94
N ARG A 46 -3.34 2.99 -10.83
CA ARG A 46 -3.82 4.33 -10.42
C ARG A 46 -3.63 4.61 -8.94
N LEU A 47 -2.99 5.73 -8.62
CA LEU A 47 -3.08 6.36 -7.31
C LEU A 47 -4.01 7.56 -7.41
N TYR A 48 -5.09 7.54 -6.65
CA TYR A 48 -6.01 8.67 -6.57
C TYR A 48 -5.49 9.75 -5.61
N TRP A 49 -6.12 10.93 -5.66
CA TRP A 49 -5.64 12.15 -5.00
C TRP A 49 -5.58 12.04 -3.48
N GLY A 50 -4.72 12.88 -2.89
CA GLY A 50 -4.65 13.08 -1.44
C GLY A 50 -4.12 11.89 -0.64
N GLY A 51 -3.47 10.93 -1.32
CA GLY A 51 -2.76 9.84 -0.65
C GLY A 51 -1.27 10.12 -0.44
N ASP A 52 -0.69 9.48 0.55
CA ASP A 52 0.71 9.65 0.94
C ASP A 52 1.45 8.30 0.84
N VAL A 53 2.60 8.28 0.19
CA VAL A 53 3.50 7.11 0.15
C VAL A 53 4.88 7.52 0.64
N LEU A 54 5.25 7.02 1.82
CA LEU A 54 6.42 7.43 2.58
C LEU A 54 7.49 6.33 2.57
N LEU A 55 8.48 6.48 1.70
CA LEU A 55 9.62 5.58 1.52
C LEU A 55 10.88 6.13 2.22
N GLY A 56 11.67 5.22 2.78
CA GLY A 56 13.04 5.45 3.25
C GLY A 56 14.08 5.28 2.13
N PRO A 57 15.38 5.34 2.43
CA PRO A 57 16.47 5.06 1.48
C PRO A 57 16.37 3.75 0.70
N ARG A 58 15.87 2.68 1.34
CA ARG A 58 15.74 1.34 0.74
C ARG A 58 14.28 0.93 0.52
N GLY A 59 13.34 1.84 0.76
CA GLY A 59 11.92 1.57 0.64
C GLY A 59 11.52 1.25 -0.80
N GLU A 60 10.54 0.35 -0.94
CA GLU A 60 9.97 -0.01 -2.22
C GLU A 60 8.44 0.00 -2.17
N PHE A 61 7.82 0.70 -3.13
CA PHE A 61 6.39 0.67 -3.35
C PHE A 61 6.10 0.13 -4.75
N ARG A 62 5.36 -0.99 -4.82
CA ARG A 62 5.00 -1.63 -6.10
C ARG A 62 3.49 -1.77 -6.22
N LEU A 63 2.93 -1.32 -7.34
CA LEU A 63 1.52 -1.49 -7.65
C LEU A 63 1.37 -2.16 -9.02
N GLY A 64 0.81 -3.36 -9.04
CA GLY A 64 0.63 -4.15 -10.26
C GLY A 64 -0.32 -3.54 -11.29
N HIS A 65 -0.48 -4.22 -12.42
CA HIS A 65 -1.28 -3.71 -13.52
C HIS A 65 -2.77 -3.66 -13.17
N SER A 66 -3.44 -2.63 -13.68
CA SER A 66 -4.88 -2.40 -13.48
C SER A 66 -5.30 -2.39 -12.00
N SER A 67 -4.36 -2.10 -11.10
CA SER A 67 -4.59 -1.97 -9.67
C SER A 67 -4.76 -0.50 -9.28
N HIS A 68 -5.46 -0.22 -8.19
CA HIS A 68 -5.62 1.15 -7.72
C HIS A 68 -5.71 1.29 -6.20
N LEU A 69 -5.22 2.43 -5.71
CA LEU A 69 -5.48 2.91 -4.36
C LEU A 69 -6.35 4.16 -4.43
N ALA A 70 -7.57 4.05 -3.91
CA ALA A 70 -8.54 5.13 -3.84
C ALA A 70 -8.05 6.33 -2.98
N PRO A 71 -8.79 7.46 -2.96
CA PRO A 71 -8.33 8.68 -2.30
C PRO A 71 -7.96 8.49 -0.83
N HIS A 72 -7.01 9.31 -0.36
CA HIS A 72 -6.59 9.36 1.04
C HIS A 72 -6.01 8.05 1.59
N HIS A 73 -5.39 7.24 0.74
CA HIS A 73 -4.56 6.14 1.21
C HIS A 73 -3.31 6.67 1.93
N TYR A 74 -2.86 5.97 2.96
CA TYR A 74 -1.62 6.29 3.66
C TYR A 74 -0.70 5.06 3.69
N CYS A 75 0.50 5.18 3.17
CA CYS A 75 1.47 4.09 3.10
C CYS A 75 2.78 4.50 3.79
N LEU A 76 2.98 4.05 5.02
CA LEU A 76 4.26 4.16 5.71
C LEU A 76 5.12 2.95 5.38
N VAL A 77 5.96 3.09 4.36
CA VAL A 77 6.79 2.01 3.82
C VAL A 77 8.16 1.96 4.51
N ALA A 78 8.72 3.12 4.88
CA ALA A 78 10.07 3.23 5.46
C ALA A 78 11.10 2.46 4.60
N ASP A 79 12.00 1.70 5.20
CA ASP A 79 13.04 0.91 4.53
C ASP A 79 12.58 -0.52 4.15
N ARG A 80 11.27 -0.73 3.99
CA ARG A 80 10.64 -2.02 3.67
C ARG A 80 9.96 -2.01 2.31
N ARG A 81 9.32 -3.11 1.96
CA ARG A 81 8.54 -3.23 0.73
C ARG A 81 7.04 -3.26 1.02
N LEU A 82 6.29 -2.45 0.28
CA LEU A 82 4.85 -2.55 0.14
C LEU A 82 4.54 -2.91 -1.31
N SER A 83 4.00 -4.10 -1.56
CA SER A 83 3.70 -4.57 -2.91
C SER A 83 2.27 -5.04 -3.05
N PHE A 84 1.62 -4.60 -4.12
CA PHE A 84 0.32 -5.05 -4.57
C PHE A 84 0.44 -5.73 -5.93
N GLY A 85 -0.20 -6.89 -6.08
CA GLY A 85 -0.31 -7.60 -7.34
C GLY A 85 -1.22 -6.89 -8.33
N ASN A 86 -1.69 -7.67 -9.30
CA ASN A 86 -2.52 -7.20 -10.41
C ASN A 86 -4.00 -7.23 -10.03
N HIS A 87 -4.80 -6.36 -10.64
CA HIS A 87 -6.24 -6.27 -10.41
C HIS A 87 -6.63 -6.07 -8.93
N VAL A 88 -5.83 -5.30 -8.19
CA VAL A 88 -6.10 -4.98 -6.80
C VAL A 88 -6.90 -3.68 -6.70
N ALA A 89 -7.97 -3.71 -5.91
CA ALA A 89 -8.78 -2.54 -5.59
C ALA A 89 -8.65 -2.23 -4.09
N VAL A 90 -8.06 -1.09 -3.75
CA VAL A 90 -8.00 -0.59 -2.38
C VAL A 90 -8.97 0.57 -2.22
N GLY A 91 -9.94 0.42 -1.32
CA GLY A 91 -10.92 1.42 -0.95
C GLY A 91 -10.30 2.67 -0.32
N PRO A 92 -11.08 3.76 -0.21
CA PRO A 92 -10.57 5.03 0.29
C PRO A 92 -10.17 4.92 1.77
N ARG A 93 -9.23 5.77 2.19
CA ARG A 93 -8.78 5.89 3.59
C ARG A 93 -8.17 4.61 4.18
N CYS A 94 -7.65 3.71 3.34
CA CYS A 94 -6.87 2.57 3.82
C CYS A 94 -5.45 3.00 4.21
N MET A 95 -4.92 2.37 5.26
CA MET A 95 -3.59 2.65 5.80
C MET A 95 -2.74 1.39 5.80
N PHE A 96 -1.50 1.50 5.35
CA PHE A 96 -0.52 0.41 5.26
C PHE A 96 0.74 0.82 6.02
N PHE A 97 1.14 -0.01 6.97
CA PHE A 97 2.31 0.24 7.83
C PHE A 97 3.30 -0.91 7.67
N CYS A 98 4.42 -0.69 6.99
CA CYS A 98 5.53 -1.64 6.99
C CYS A 98 6.50 -1.41 8.16
N HIS A 99 6.28 -0.34 8.91
CA HIS A 99 7.11 0.11 10.03
C HIS A 99 6.20 0.68 11.13
N SER A 100 6.48 0.31 12.38
CA SER A 100 5.79 0.81 13.57
C SER A 100 6.77 0.87 14.73
N ASN A 101 6.51 1.72 15.71
CA ASN A 101 7.25 1.67 16.98
C ASN A 101 6.87 0.41 17.76
N GLY A 102 7.85 -0.15 18.45
CA GLY A 102 7.68 -1.21 19.44
C GLY A 102 7.96 -0.68 20.85
N ILE A 103 7.68 -1.52 21.85
CA ILE A 103 8.09 -1.26 23.23
C ILE A 103 9.29 -2.18 23.50
N PRO A 104 10.48 -1.62 23.81
CA PRO A 104 11.66 -2.42 24.11
C PRO A 104 11.44 -3.21 25.41
N ALA A 105 11.99 -4.42 25.47
CA ALA A 105 11.93 -5.24 26.68
C ALA A 105 12.76 -4.64 27.83
N ASP A 106 13.83 -3.92 27.49
CA ASP A 106 14.67 -3.19 28.43
C ASP A 106 14.91 -1.76 27.92
N VAL A 107 14.35 -0.78 28.64
CA VAL A 107 14.41 0.64 28.28
C VAL A 107 15.77 1.28 28.57
N THR A 108 16.62 0.62 29.38
CA THR A 108 17.95 1.16 29.71
C THR A 108 18.93 1.00 28.55
N THR A 109 18.66 0.05 27.64
CA THR A 109 19.53 -0.31 26.53
C THR A 109 18.96 0.05 25.16
N THR A 110 17.65 0.23 25.03
CA THR A 110 17.00 0.64 23.79
C THR A 110 15.87 1.61 24.07
N THR A 111 15.88 2.75 23.39
CA THR A 111 14.80 3.74 23.53
C THR A 111 13.57 3.35 22.71
N PHE A 112 12.39 3.89 23.05
CA PHE A 112 11.19 3.74 22.23
C PHE A 112 11.41 4.21 20.77
N THR A 113 12.27 5.21 20.56
CA THR A 113 12.65 5.74 19.24
C THR A 113 13.57 4.82 18.43
N GLU A 114 14.11 3.76 19.04
CA GLU A 114 15.01 2.80 18.40
C GLU A 114 14.41 1.39 18.33
N CYS A 115 13.31 1.14 19.04
CA CYS A 115 12.57 -0.11 19.01
C CYS A 115 11.49 -0.08 17.92
N HIS A 116 11.65 -0.92 16.89
CA HIS A 116 10.76 -0.93 15.75
C HIS A 116 10.24 -2.34 15.44
N ILE A 117 8.99 -2.39 14.97
CA ILE A 117 8.36 -3.56 14.38
C ILE A 117 8.28 -3.30 12.87
N ASP A 118 9.13 -4.00 12.14
CA ASP A 118 9.23 -3.90 10.70
C ASP A 118 8.68 -5.16 10.03
N GLY A 119 8.10 -5.00 8.86
CA GLY A 119 7.77 -6.12 8.01
C GLY A 119 7.23 -5.68 6.66
N ASP A 120 7.65 -6.39 5.62
CA ASP A 120 7.08 -6.20 4.29
C ASP A 120 5.58 -6.48 4.30
N ILE A 121 4.83 -5.74 3.48
CA ILE A 121 3.42 -6.04 3.20
C ILE A 121 3.31 -6.51 1.76
N THR A 122 2.72 -7.69 1.59
CA THR A 122 2.46 -8.30 0.28
C THR A 122 0.98 -8.51 0.08
N VAL A 123 0.44 -7.98 -1.01
CA VAL A 123 -0.93 -8.22 -1.47
C VAL A 123 -0.86 -8.92 -2.82
N GLY A 124 -1.53 -10.06 -2.94
CA GLY A 124 -1.62 -10.85 -4.15
C GLY A 124 -2.44 -10.18 -5.26
N ASN A 125 -2.90 -10.99 -6.19
CA ASN A 125 -3.69 -10.60 -7.34
C ASN A 125 -5.19 -10.72 -7.06
N ASN A 126 -5.99 -9.91 -7.76
CA ASN A 126 -7.45 -9.93 -7.65
C ASN A 126 -7.94 -9.78 -6.20
N VAL A 127 -7.42 -8.77 -5.50
CA VAL A 127 -7.75 -8.50 -4.10
C VAL A 127 -8.60 -7.24 -4.00
N LEU A 128 -9.67 -7.30 -3.21
CA LEU A 128 -10.46 -6.14 -2.80
C LEU A 128 -10.20 -5.84 -1.32
N ILE A 129 -9.67 -4.65 -1.01
CA ILE A 129 -9.54 -4.16 0.35
C ILE A 129 -10.58 -3.05 0.54
N GLY A 130 -11.58 -3.30 1.39
CA GLY A 130 -12.65 -2.36 1.69
C GLY A 130 -12.14 -1.05 2.29
N ALA A 131 -12.98 -0.01 2.28
CA ALA A 131 -12.62 1.32 2.78
C ALA A 131 -12.18 1.29 4.25
N GLY A 132 -11.23 2.15 4.62
CA GLY A 132 -10.82 2.35 6.02
C GLY A 132 -10.08 1.17 6.66
N CYS A 133 -9.57 0.22 5.88
CA CYS A 133 -8.77 -0.88 6.42
C CYS A 133 -7.40 -0.41 6.90
N ILE A 134 -6.87 -1.09 7.91
CA ILE A 134 -5.52 -0.90 8.44
C ILE A 134 -4.74 -2.20 8.23
N VAL A 135 -3.61 -2.14 7.54
CA VAL A 135 -2.73 -3.29 7.28
C VAL A 135 -1.41 -3.08 8.01
N LEU A 136 -1.09 -4.01 8.91
CA LEU A 136 0.02 -3.90 9.86
C LEU A 136 1.32 -4.54 9.32
N PRO A 137 2.49 -4.25 9.94
CA PRO A 137 3.78 -4.76 9.46
C PRO A 137 3.80 -6.28 9.34
N GLY A 138 4.36 -6.78 8.24
CA GLY A 138 4.49 -8.22 7.98
C GLY A 138 3.21 -8.90 7.49
N ALA A 139 2.14 -8.15 7.20
CA ALA A 139 0.91 -8.76 6.68
C ALA A 139 1.07 -9.27 5.24
N SER A 140 0.56 -10.48 4.98
CA SER A 140 0.50 -11.08 3.66
C SER A 140 -0.95 -11.41 3.29
N ILE A 141 -1.42 -10.90 2.17
CA ILE A 141 -2.77 -11.16 1.65
C ILE A 141 -2.63 -11.97 0.37
N GLY A 142 -3.18 -13.19 0.35
CA GLY A 142 -3.16 -14.08 -0.81
C GLY A 142 -3.96 -13.55 -2.01
N ASP A 143 -3.94 -14.33 -3.09
CA ASP A 143 -4.72 -14.04 -4.30
C ASP A 143 -6.22 -14.26 -4.07
N ASN A 144 -7.07 -13.54 -4.80
CA ASN A 144 -8.52 -13.71 -4.70
C ASN A 144 -8.98 -13.57 -3.23
N VAL A 145 -8.79 -12.39 -2.64
CA VAL A 145 -9.20 -12.11 -1.27
C VAL A 145 -10.08 -10.87 -1.23
N VAL A 146 -11.12 -10.91 -0.40
CA VAL A 146 -11.88 -9.71 -0.02
C VAL A 146 -11.63 -9.42 1.45
N VAL A 147 -11.14 -8.23 1.76
CA VAL A 147 -11.06 -7.70 3.12
C VAL A 147 -12.21 -6.71 3.32
N GLY A 148 -13.13 -6.99 4.24
CA GLY A 148 -14.25 -6.14 4.58
C GLY A 148 -13.80 -4.76 5.07
N ALA A 149 -14.64 -3.74 4.86
CA ALA A 149 -14.33 -2.37 5.26
C ALA A 149 -14.06 -2.25 6.78
N GLY A 150 -13.15 -1.35 7.14
CA GLY A 150 -12.77 -1.08 8.53
C GLY A 150 -11.99 -2.22 9.21
N SER A 151 -11.48 -3.19 8.46
CA SER A 151 -10.72 -4.31 9.05
C SER A 151 -9.29 -3.95 9.44
N VAL A 152 -8.76 -4.64 10.45
CA VAL A 152 -7.33 -4.59 10.82
C VAL A 152 -6.66 -5.90 10.42
N VAL A 153 -5.76 -5.87 9.45
CA VAL A 153 -5.06 -7.04 8.92
C VAL A 153 -3.69 -7.16 9.56
N LYS A 154 -3.42 -8.35 10.15
CA LYS A 154 -2.14 -8.75 10.72
C LYS A 154 -1.89 -10.22 10.39
N GLY A 155 -0.67 -10.56 9.98
CA GLY A 155 -0.31 -11.93 9.60
C GLY A 155 -0.82 -12.29 8.20
N GLU A 156 -1.10 -13.56 7.99
CA GLU A 156 -1.42 -14.11 6.66
C GLU A 156 -2.93 -14.29 6.46
N LEU A 157 -3.42 -13.83 5.29
CA LEU A 157 -4.75 -14.12 4.79
C LEU A 157 -4.65 -15.09 3.62
N GLU A 158 -5.26 -16.25 3.74
CA GLU A 158 -5.30 -17.30 2.72
C GLU A 158 -6.12 -16.87 1.50
N SER A 159 -5.64 -17.25 0.33
CA SER A 159 -6.32 -17.05 -0.95
C SER A 159 -7.72 -17.65 -0.98
N GLY A 160 -8.64 -17.03 -1.72
CA GLY A 160 -9.99 -17.57 -1.96
C GLY A 160 -11.00 -17.32 -0.85
N TRP A 161 -10.73 -16.39 0.07
CA TRP A 161 -11.59 -16.11 1.23
C TRP A 161 -12.01 -14.65 1.36
N VAL A 162 -13.15 -14.45 2.02
CA VAL A 162 -13.57 -13.17 2.59
C VAL A 162 -13.11 -13.10 4.04
N TYR A 163 -12.43 -12.01 4.40
CA TYR A 163 -12.01 -11.67 5.75
C TYR A 163 -12.69 -10.40 6.23
N ALA A 164 -13.01 -10.31 7.51
CA ALA A 164 -13.53 -9.08 8.12
C ALA A 164 -13.21 -9.00 9.63
N GLY A 165 -13.38 -7.82 10.23
CA GLY A 165 -13.17 -7.58 11.67
C GLY A 165 -11.80 -6.98 12.04
N GLN A 166 -11.63 -6.74 13.34
CA GLN A 166 -10.43 -6.17 13.95
C GLN A 166 -10.03 -7.00 15.18
N PRO A 167 -8.99 -7.85 15.09
CA PRO A 167 -8.27 -8.22 13.87
C PRO A 167 -9.14 -9.01 12.87
N ALA A 168 -8.77 -8.97 11.59
CA ALA A 168 -9.49 -9.65 10.52
C ALA A 168 -9.48 -11.17 10.70
N ARG A 169 -10.62 -11.82 10.43
CA ARG A 169 -10.83 -13.27 10.54
C ARG A 169 -11.54 -13.79 9.30
N LYS A 170 -11.30 -15.06 8.95
CA LYS A 170 -12.04 -15.74 7.86
C LYS A 170 -13.54 -15.68 8.17
N VAL A 171 -14.33 -15.24 7.19
CA VAL A 171 -15.80 -15.16 7.27
C VAL A 171 -16.41 -16.28 6.45
N LYS A 172 -16.04 -16.38 5.17
CA LYS A 172 -16.57 -17.36 4.21
C LYS A 172 -15.65 -17.48 2.99
N PRO A 173 -15.69 -18.57 2.22
CA PRO A 173 -15.00 -18.65 0.93
C PRO A 173 -15.57 -17.62 -0.07
N LEU A 174 -14.77 -17.27 -1.08
CA LEU A 174 -15.26 -16.54 -2.25
C LEU A 174 -16.25 -17.39 -3.06
N CYS A 175 -17.18 -16.70 -3.71
CA CYS A 175 -18.18 -17.31 -4.59
C CYS A 175 -17.63 -17.53 -6.01
#